data_AF-B5JP53-F1
#
_entry.id   AF-B5JP53-F1
#
_cell.length_a   1.000
_cell.length_b   1.000
_cell.length_c   1.000
_cell.angle_alpha   90.00
_cell.angle_beta   90.00
_cell.angle_gamma   90.00
#
_symmetry.space_group_name_H-M   'P 1'
#
loop_
_entity.id
_entity.type
_entity.pdbx_description
1 polymer ?
#
loop_
_entity_poly.entity_id
_entity_poly.type
_entity_poly.pdbx_seq_one_letter_code
_entity_poly.pdbx_strand_id
1 'polypeptide(L)'
;MNTLRFAKFIALALLASAYSLFGDDETEDVYLAPEKFLSESFEGAPPKAATLWITKDLKPEIRSILGHDYKGLRIRYWISGERTAWILEEIGKVKPITVGIVVESDKIARLKVLVYRESHGWEVKYPFFTDQFIETELTQKRRLSQNIDGISGATLSVNALKRLARLALFLHPHTQPDTDG
;
A
#
# COMPACT_ATOMS: atom_id res chain seq x y z
N MET A 1 15.67 54.35 57.07
CA MET A 1 17.13 54.37 57.29
C MET A 1 17.65 52.97 57.00
N ASN A 2 18.41 52.82 55.89
CA ASN A 2 19.42 51.79 55.57
C ASN A 2 19.14 50.31 55.91
N THR A 3 19.41 49.28 55.09
CA THR A 3 20.22 49.13 53.86
C THR A 3 20.02 47.70 53.35
N LEU A 4 19.93 47.58 52.04
CA LEU A 4 20.25 46.44 51.16
C LEU A 4 21.33 45.48 51.71
N ARG A 5 21.16 44.13 51.63
CA ARG A 5 22.23 43.16 51.31
C ARG A 5 21.75 41.75 50.88
N PHE A 6 22.15 41.42 49.65
CA PHE A 6 22.77 40.16 49.17
C PHE A 6 21.99 38.84 49.01
N ALA A 7 22.02 38.39 47.75
CA ALA A 7 21.62 37.11 47.19
C ALA A 7 22.27 35.88 47.84
N LYS A 8 21.56 34.74 47.78
CA LYS A 8 22.14 33.42 47.54
C LYS A 8 21.22 32.59 46.64
N PHE A 9 21.72 32.34 45.44
CA PHE A 9 21.26 31.29 44.53
C PHE A 9 21.39 29.92 45.23
N ILE A 10 20.35 29.10 45.21
CA ILE A 10 20.48 27.65 45.34
C ILE A 10 19.80 27.06 44.11
N ALA A 11 20.63 26.75 43.12
CA ALA A 11 20.29 25.86 42.03
C ALA A 11 20.27 24.43 42.59
N LEU A 12 19.12 23.76 42.53
CA LEU A 12 19.03 22.33 42.77
C LEU A 12 18.72 21.65 41.43
N ALA A 13 19.78 21.15 40.80
CA ALA A 13 19.70 20.27 39.66
C ALA A 13 19.31 18.86 40.16
N LEU A 14 18.11 18.41 39.82
CA LEU A 14 17.74 17.01 39.85
C LEU A 14 17.78 16.48 38.43
N LEU A 15 18.81 15.67 38.16
CA LEU A 15 18.99 14.91 36.93
C LEU A 15 17.77 14.00 36.72
N ALA A 16 16.88 14.38 35.80
CA ALA A 16 15.96 13.44 35.18
C ALA A 16 16.73 12.74 34.06
N SER A 17 17.24 11.54 34.33
CA SER A 17 17.72 10.63 33.28
C SER A 17 16.54 10.20 32.43
N ALA A 18 16.28 10.95 31.35
CA ALA A 18 15.41 10.53 30.28
C ALA A 18 16.08 9.34 29.59
N TYR A 19 15.64 8.12 29.93
CA TYR A 19 15.80 7.01 29.00
C TYR A 19 14.92 7.33 27.80
N SER A 20 15.52 7.96 26.79
CA SER A 20 14.93 7.96 25.45
C SER A 20 14.77 6.51 25.05
N LEU A 21 13.53 6.03 25.08
CA LEU A 21 13.11 4.86 24.34
C LEU A 21 13.29 5.26 22.87
N PHE A 22 14.46 4.94 22.31
CA PHE A 22 14.64 4.93 20.87
C PHE A 22 13.70 3.85 20.33
N GLY A 23 12.49 4.25 19.93
CA GLY A 23 11.76 3.47 18.96
C GLY A 23 12.59 3.47 17.70
N ASP A 24 12.90 2.30 17.16
CA ASP A 24 13.51 2.18 15.84
C ASP A 24 12.61 2.96 14.86
N ASP A 25 13.10 4.10 14.40
CA ASP A 25 12.52 4.88 13.32
C ASP A 25 12.75 4.07 12.04
N GLU A 26 11.92 3.03 11.88
CA GLU A 26 11.90 2.20 10.68
C GLU A 26 11.47 3.10 9.53
N THR A 27 12.45 3.48 8.71
CA THR A 27 12.30 4.45 7.64
C THR A 27 11.18 4.03 6.68
N GLU A 28 10.05 4.73 6.75
CA GLU A 28 8.96 4.61 5.80
C GLU A 28 9.25 5.49 4.59
N ASP A 29 9.58 4.85 3.47
CA ASP A 29 9.78 5.54 2.20
C ASP A 29 8.42 5.71 1.50
N VAL A 30 7.89 6.94 1.53
CA VAL A 30 6.72 7.31 0.72
C VAL A 30 7.19 7.77 -0.67
N TYR A 31 7.13 6.86 -1.65
CA TYR A 31 7.49 7.18 -3.04
C TYR A 31 6.41 7.94 -3.78
N LEU A 32 5.14 7.65 -3.47
CA LEU A 32 3.98 8.37 -4.01
C LEU A 32 2.85 8.31 -2.99
N ALA A 33 2.39 9.46 -2.50
CA ALA A 33 1.27 9.52 -1.59
C ALA A 33 0.01 8.87 -2.22
N PRO A 34 -0.75 8.05 -1.49
CA PRO A 34 -1.93 7.37 -2.03
C PRO A 34 -2.96 8.33 -2.64
N GLU A 35 -3.17 9.49 -2.02
CA GLU A 35 -4.07 10.53 -2.52
C GLU A 35 -3.61 11.08 -3.87
N LYS A 36 -2.29 11.26 -4.04
CA LYS A 36 -1.69 11.69 -5.30
C LYS A 36 -1.81 10.60 -6.37
N PHE A 37 -1.61 9.34 -6.02
CA PHE A 37 -1.84 8.22 -6.94
C PHE A 37 -3.28 8.20 -7.44
N LEU A 38 -4.26 8.34 -6.55
CA LEU A 38 -5.68 8.39 -6.91
C LEU A 38 -5.99 9.61 -7.79
N SER A 39 -5.49 10.79 -7.41
CA SER A 39 -5.62 12.01 -8.20
C SER A 39 -5.09 11.82 -9.62
N GLU A 40 -3.89 11.28 -9.80
CA GLU A 40 -3.31 11.03 -11.12
C GLU A 40 -4.08 9.95 -11.91
N SER A 41 -4.68 8.98 -11.22
CA SER A 41 -5.42 7.88 -11.85
C SER A 41 -6.81 8.29 -12.36
N PHE A 42 -7.32 9.43 -11.91
CA PHE A 42 -8.64 9.98 -12.25
C PHE A 42 -8.55 11.48 -12.63
N GLU A 43 -7.46 11.90 -13.26
CA GLU A 43 -7.32 13.26 -13.84
C GLU A 43 -7.61 14.42 -12.87
N GLY A 44 -7.28 14.25 -11.59
CA GLY A 44 -7.47 15.25 -10.54
C GLY A 44 -8.83 15.17 -9.82
N ALA A 45 -9.76 14.33 -10.28
CA ALA A 45 -11.10 14.18 -9.71
C ALA A 45 -11.37 12.72 -9.31
N PRO A 46 -10.67 12.19 -8.30
CA PRO A 46 -10.94 10.84 -7.82
C PRO A 46 -12.38 10.74 -7.29
N PRO A 47 -13.13 9.68 -7.67
CA PRO A 47 -14.46 9.41 -7.13
C PRO A 47 -14.46 9.28 -5.60
N LYS A 48 -15.64 9.18 -4.99
CA LYS A 48 -15.71 8.76 -3.59
C LYS A 48 -15.25 7.31 -3.48
N ALA A 49 -14.63 6.99 -2.35
CA ALA A 49 -14.19 5.63 -2.09
C ALA A 49 -15.41 4.74 -1.82
N ALA A 50 -15.60 3.71 -2.64
CA ALA A 50 -16.55 2.64 -2.42
C ALA A 50 -15.94 1.54 -1.53
N THR A 51 -16.79 0.64 -1.05
CA THR A 51 -16.39 -0.46 -0.16
C THR A 51 -16.83 -1.80 -0.72
N LEU A 52 -15.89 -2.71 -0.91
CA LEU A 52 -16.15 -4.11 -1.25
C LEU A 52 -16.08 -4.94 0.03
N TRP A 53 -17.16 -5.63 0.38
CA TRP A 53 -17.21 -6.53 1.53
C TRP A 53 -16.67 -7.91 1.16
N ILE A 54 -15.79 -8.47 2.00
CA ILE A 54 -15.24 -9.81 1.81
C ILE A 54 -16.27 -10.82 2.28
N THR A 55 -17.12 -11.25 1.35
CA THR A 55 -18.16 -12.25 1.60
C THR A 55 -17.57 -13.65 1.80
N LYS A 56 -18.42 -14.59 2.23
CA LYS A 56 -18.05 -15.99 2.41
C LYS A 56 -17.51 -16.63 1.12
N ASP A 57 -17.98 -16.17 -0.04
CA ASP A 57 -17.60 -16.70 -1.35
C ASP A 57 -16.29 -16.10 -1.86
N LEU A 58 -16.01 -14.82 -1.56
CA LEU A 58 -14.76 -14.16 -1.96
C LEU A 58 -13.58 -14.57 -1.08
N LYS A 59 -13.82 -14.82 0.22
CA LYS A 59 -12.79 -15.16 1.19
C LYS A 59 -11.85 -16.31 0.77
N PRO A 60 -12.35 -17.50 0.37
CA PRO A 60 -11.47 -18.60 -0.03
C PRO A 60 -10.62 -18.27 -1.26
N GLU A 61 -11.16 -17.47 -2.18
CA GLU A 61 -10.46 -17.10 -3.40
C GLU A 61 -9.37 -16.06 -3.16
N ILE A 62 -9.64 -15.05 -2.33
CA ILE A 62 -8.63 -14.10 -1.87
C ILE A 62 -7.51 -14.85 -1.14
N ARG A 63 -7.85 -15.81 -0.27
CA ARG A 63 -6.86 -16.65 0.43
C ARG A 63 -6.01 -17.47 -0.55
N SER A 64 -6.60 -18.02 -1.61
CA SER A 64 -5.88 -18.76 -2.66
C SER A 64 -4.89 -17.87 -3.42
N ILE A 65 -5.25 -16.60 -3.65
CA ILE A 65 -4.37 -15.62 -4.33
C ILE A 65 -3.22 -15.18 -3.43
N LEU A 66 -3.51 -14.82 -2.17
CA LEU A 66 -2.53 -14.26 -1.23
C LEU A 66 -1.68 -15.33 -0.53
N GLY A 67 -2.22 -16.53 -0.35
CA GLY A 67 -1.61 -17.61 0.44
C GLY A 67 -1.86 -17.50 1.95
N HIS A 68 -2.63 -16.50 2.40
CA HIS A 68 -3.07 -16.31 3.78
C HIS A 68 -4.42 -15.57 3.79
N ASP A 69 -5.03 -15.48 4.97
CA ASP A 69 -6.28 -14.72 5.12
C ASP A 69 -6.02 -13.22 4.96
N TYR A 70 -6.93 -12.52 4.29
CA TYR A 70 -6.91 -11.06 4.23
C TYR A 70 -7.21 -10.48 5.62
N LYS A 71 -6.47 -9.43 6.02
CA LYS A 71 -6.53 -8.89 7.39
C LYS A 71 -7.84 -8.18 7.73
N GLY A 72 -8.54 -7.64 6.72
CA GLY A 72 -9.78 -6.88 6.90
C GLY A 72 -11.04 -7.67 6.52
N LEU A 73 -12.19 -7.07 6.82
CA LEU A 73 -13.51 -7.55 6.36
C LEU A 73 -13.98 -6.86 5.07
N ARG A 74 -13.28 -5.79 4.67
CA ARG A 74 -13.65 -4.94 3.55
C ARG A 74 -12.42 -4.32 2.90
N ILE A 75 -12.54 -4.00 1.62
CA ILE A 75 -11.50 -3.40 0.80
C ILE A 75 -12.07 -2.11 0.20
N ARG A 76 -11.36 -1.00 0.36
CA ARG A 76 -11.73 0.27 -0.29
C ARG A 76 -11.24 0.27 -1.72
N TYR A 77 -12.04 0.83 -2.61
CA TYR A 77 -11.68 1.05 -4.00
C TYR A 77 -12.34 2.32 -4.51
N TRP A 78 -11.89 2.76 -5.68
CA TRP A 78 -12.42 3.92 -6.39
C TRP A 78 -12.81 3.46 -7.78
N ILE A 79 -13.97 3.89 -8.28
CA ILE A 79 -14.50 3.43 -9.57
C ILE A 79 -15.07 4.59 -10.38
N SER A 80 -14.76 4.63 -11.67
CA SER A 80 -15.36 5.54 -12.65
C SER A 80 -15.46 4.82 -13.99
N GLY A 81 -16.68 4.53 -14.45
CA GLY A 81 -16.89 3.70 -15.64
C GLY A 81 -16.29 2.30 -15.45
N GLU A 82 -15.48 1.84 -16.41
CA GLU A 82 -14.77 0.56 -16.36
C GLU A 82 -13.42 0.63 -15.62
N ARG A 83 -13.06 1.78 -15.04
CA ARG A 83 -11.79 1.97 -14.35
C ARG A 83 -11.97 1.82 -12.84
N THR A 84 -11.18 0.93 -12.23
CA THR A 84 -11.08 0.83 -10.77
C THR A 84 -9.65 1.07 -10.29
N ALA A 85 -9.51 1.80 -9.18
CA ALA A 85 -8.24 1.98 -8.50
C ALA A 85 -8.28 1.36 -7.10
N TRP A 86 -7.15 0.76 -6.73
CA TRP A 86 -6.96 0.02 -5.50
C TRP A 86 -5.69 0.50 -4.80
N ILE A 87 -5.75 0.62 -3.49
CA ILE A 87 -4.56 0.78 -2.64
C ILE A 87 -4.55 -0.45 -1.73
N LEU A 88 -3.62 -1.36 -2.00
CA LEU A 88 -3.54 -2.66 -1.35
C LEU A 88 -2.18 -2.85 -0.66
N GLU A 89 -2.14 -3.72 0.32
CA GLU A 89 -0.93 -4.02 1.08
C GLU A 89 -0.68 -5.52 1.17
N GLU A 90 0.58 -5.89 1.06
CA GLU A 90 1.04 -7.27 1.24
C GLU A 90 2.39 -7.25 1.98
N ILE A 91 2.64 -8.27 2.80
CA ILE A 91 3.92 -8.39 3.49
C ILE A 91 4.99 -8.76 2.47
N GLY A 92 6.08 -7.98 2.44
CA GLY A 92 7.30 -8.33 1.72
C GLY A 92 8.04 -9.44 2.47
N LYS A 93 9.15 -9.09 3.12
CA LYS A 93 9.85 -9.98 4.04
C LYS A 93 9.22 -9.97 5.43
N VAL A 94 8.97 -8.79 5.98
CA VAL A 94 8.49 -8.59 7.36
C VAL A 94 7.59 -7.35 7.52
N LYS A 95 7.62 -6.39 6.60
CA LYS A 95 6.80 -5.16 6.63
C LYS A 95 5.86 -5.10 5.42
N PRO A 96 4.75 -4.35 5.52
CA PRO A 96 3.84 -4.19 4.40
C PRO A 96 4.43 -3.29 3.30
N ILE A 97 4.21 -3.69 2.05
CA ILE A 97 4.42 -2.89 0.85
C ILE A 97 3.05 -2.37 0.42
N THR A 98 2.90 -1.04 0.33
CA THR A 98 1.65 -0.42 -0.12
C THR A 98 1.73 -0.15 -1.62
N VAL A 99 0.79 -0.69 -2.39
CA VAL A 99 0.78 -0.64 -3.86
C VAL A 99 -0.53 -0.05 -4.36
N GLY A 100 -0.41 0.91 -5.27
CA GLY A 100 -1.50 1.48 -6.04
C GLY A 100 -1.65 0.70 -7.35
N ILE A 101 -2.86 0.24 -7.65
CA ILE A 101 -3.16 -0.53 -8.86
C ILE A 101 -4.40 0.03 -9.52
N VAL A 102 -4.33 0.33 -10.82
CA VAL A 102 -5.49 0.67 -11.66
C VAL A 102 -5.78 -0.49 -12.58
N VAL A 103 -7.02 -0.93 -12.58
CA VAL A 103 -7.55 -1.92 -13.52
C VAL A 103 -8.59 -1.22 -14.41
N GLU A 104 -8.50 -1.40 -15.71
CA GLU A 104 -9.39 -0.84 -16.72
C GLU A 104 -9.60 -1.88 -17.82
N SER A 105 -10.87 -2.12 -18.19
CA SER A 105 -11.25 -3.14 -19.16
C SER A 105 -10.58 -4.51 -18.89
N ASP A 106 -10.72 -4.99 -17.65
CA ASP A 106 -10.17 -6.27 -17.13
C ASP A 106 -8.63 -6.40 -17.13
N LYS A 107 -7.90 -5.33 -17.42
CA LYS A 107 -6.43 -5.30 -17.47
C LYS A 107 -5.83 -4.29 -16.53
N ILE A 108 -4.61 -4.55 -16.07
CA ILE A 108 -3.86 -3.55 -15.30
C ILE A 108 -3.44 -2.41 -16.25
N ALA A 109 -3.98 -1.22 -15.99
CA ALA A 109 -3.58 0.00 -16.69
C ALA A 109 -2.38 0.69 -16.00
N ARG A 110 -2.24 0.50 -14.68
CA ARG A 110 -1.15 1.10 -13.89
C ARG A 110 -0.87 0.31 -12.63
N LEU A 111 0.40 0.15 -12.27
CA LEU A 111 0.83 -0.36 -10.98
C LEU A 111 2.00 0.48 -10.46
N LYS A 112 1.94 0.93 -9.20
CA LYS A 112 3.02 1.68 -8.54
C LYS A 112 3.17 1.28 -7.08
N VAL A 113 4.41 1.15 -6.63
CA VAL A 113 4.72 1.09 -5.20
C VAL A 113 4.55 2.49 -4.63
N LEU A 114 3.69 2.64 -3.63
CA LEU A 114 3.35 3.92 -3.00
C LEU A 114 4.20 4.14 -1.75
N VAL A 115 4.29 3.11 -0.92
CA VAL A 115 5.02 3.15 0.35
C VAL A 115 5.79 1.86 0.55
N TYR A 116 7.05 1.99 0.98
CA TYR A 116 7.96 0.88 1.20
C TYR A 116 8.67 1.03 2.54
N ARG A 117 8.84 -0.08 3.26
CA ARG A 117 9.25 -0.07 4.68
C ARG A 117 10.34 -1.10 4.97
N GLU A 118 11.01 -1.59 3.95
CA GLU A 118 12.07 -2.60 4.08
C GLU A 118 13.39 -2.08 3.51
N SER A 119 14.50 -2.62 3.99
CA SER A 119 15.85 -2.20 3.58
C SER A 119 16.29 -2.74 2.22
N HIS A 120 15.66 -3.83 1.74
CA HIS A 120 16.07 -4.55 0.52
C HIS A 120 14.86 -4.88 -0.33
N GLY A 121 15.05 -4.96 -1.64
CA GLY A 121 13.98 -5.30 -2.57
C GLY A 121 13.09 -4.13 -2.96
N TRP A 122 13.52 -2.90 -2.65
CA TRP A 122 12.86 -1.64 -3.02
C TRP A 122 12.95 -1.36 -4.52
N GLU A 123 13.79 -2.08 -5.26
CA GLU A 123 13.95 -2.00 -6.71
C GLU A 123 12.63 -2.28 -7.45
N VAL A 124 11.70 -3.00 -6.83
CA VAL A 124 10.35 -3.26 -7.37
C VAL A 124 9.52 -1.98 -7.58
N LYS A 125 9.95 -0.82 -7.04
CA LYS A 125 9.29 0.47 -7.28
C LYS A 125 9.53 1.02 -8.69
N TYR A 126 10.57 0.57 -9.36
CA TYR A 126 11.02 1.18 -10.61
C TYR A 126 10.19 0.75 -11.83
N PRO A 127 10.06 1.64 -12.84
CA PRO A 127 9.30 1.36 -14.06
C PRO A 127 9.68 0.06 -14.77
N PHE A 128 10.98 -0.27 -14.84
CA PHE A 128 11.45 -1.51 -15.49
C PHE A 128 10.80 -2.79 -14.92
N PHE A 129 10.34 -2.74 -13.67
CA PHE A 129 9.59 -3.82 -13.03
C PHE A 129 8.08 -3.57 -13.07
N THR A 130 7.61 -2.39 -12.65
CA THR A 130 6.16 -2.14 -12.56
C THR A 130 5.44 -2.15 -13.91
N ASP A 131 6.15 -1.77 -14.98
CA ASP A 131 5.54 -1.64 -16.30
C ASP A 131 5.31 -3.01 -16.95
N GLN A 132 5.95 -4.08 -16.45
CA GLN A 132 5.68 -5.46 -16.85
C GLN A 132 4.24 -5.90 -16.53
N PHE A 133 3.56 -5.22 -15.61
CA PHE A 133 2.18 -5.54 -15.25
C PHE A 133 1.16 -4.92 -16.20
N ILE A 134 1.55 -3.93 -17.00
CA ILE A 134 0.62 -3.20 -17.88
C ILE A 134 0.06 -4.17 -18.94
N GLU A 135 -1.24 -4.03 -19.28
CA GLU A 135 -1.99 -4.94 -20.16
C GLU A 135 -2.08 -6.40 -19.67
N THR A 136 -1.69 -6.66 -18.41
CA THR A 136 -1.87 -7.99 -17.81
C THR A 136 -3.30 -8.14 -17.30
N GLU A 137 -3.88 -9.31 -17.56
CA GLU A 137 -5.21 -9.74 -17.12
C GLU A 137 -5.12 -11.04 -16.30
N LEU A 138 -6.26 -11.44 -15.74
CA LEU A 138 -6.36 -12.70 -15.01
C LEU A 138 -6.85 -13.82 -15.94
N THR A 139 -6.01 -14.82 -16.15
CA THR A 139 -6.40 -16.04 -16.89
C THR A 139 -7.50 -16.81 -16.16
N GLN A 140 -8.17 -17.73 -16.85
CA GLN A 140 -9.16 -18.65 -16.27
C GLN A 140 -8.64 -19.44 -15.04
N LYS A 141 -7.32 -19.66 -14.97
CA LYS A 141 -6.65 -20.34 -13.84
C LYS A 141 -6.22 -19.38 -12.73
N ARG A 142 -6.72 -18.15 -12.70
CA ARG A 142 -6.39 -17.09 -11.72
C ARG A 142 -4.90 -16.74 -11.68
N ARG A 143 -4.21 -16.87 -12.82
CA ARG A 143 -2.81 -16.46 -13.00
C ARG A 143 -2.73 -15.21 -13.87
N LEU A 144 -1.69 -14.41 -13.70
CA LEU A 144 -1.38 -13.32 -14.63
C LEU A 144 -1.17 -13.89 -16.04
N SER A 145 -1.72 -13.22 -17.05
CA SER A 145 -1.56 -13.60 -18.46
C SER A 145 -0.13 -13.42 -18.97
N GLN A 146 0.60 -12.47 -18.39
CA GLN A 146 2.00 -12.20 -18.70
C GLN A 146 2.92 -12.79 -17.63
N ASN A 147 4.12 -13.19 -18.05
CA ASN A 147 5.18 -13.51 -17.10
C ASN A 147 5.82 -12.21 -16.61
N ILE A 148 5.96 -12.09 -15.29
CA ILE A 148 6.65 -10.95 -14.67
C ILE A 148 8.00 -11.46 -14.19
N ASP A 149 9.07 -10.94 -14.77
CA ASP A 149 10.43 -11.29 -14.44
C ASP A 149 10.76 -10.87 -13.00
N GLY A 150 11.62 -11.67 -12.35
CA GLY A 150 12.07 -11.38 -11.00
C GLY A 150 13.14 -10.29 -10.96
N ILE A 151 13.36 -9.77 -9.76
CA ILE A 151 14.54 -8.98 -9.43
C ILE A 151 15.39 -9.81 -8.47
N SER A 152 16.68 -9.98 -8.78
CA SER A 152 17.61 -10.71 -7.92
C SER A 152 17.65 -10.08 -6.52
N GLY A 153 17.58 -10.91 -5.47
CA GLY A 153 17.56 -10.44 -4.08
C GLY A 153 16.22 -9.85 -3.59
N ALA A 154 15.22 -9.69 -4.47
CA ALA A 154 13.94 -9.06 -4.15
C ALA A 154 12.73 -10.01 -4.31
N THR A 155 12.96 -11.32 -4.27
CA THR A 155 11.93 -12.35 -4.54
C THR A 155 10.65 -12.18 -3.72
N LEU A 156 10.75 -11.80 -2.44
CA LEU A 156 9.59 -11.62 -1.57
C LEU A 156 8.77 -10.39 -1.98
N SER A 157 9.41 -9.27 -2.26
CA SER A 157 8.77 -8.05 -2.79
C SER A 157 8.12 -8.30 -4.15
N VAL A 158 8.80 -9.03 -5.04
CA VAL A 158 8.25 -9.43 -6.35
C VAL A 158 6.97 -10.27 -6.17
N ASN A 159 7.00 -11.25 -5.26
CA ASN A 159 5.84 -12.09 -4.98
C ASN A 159 4.69 -11.30 -4.36
N ALA A 160 4.98 -10.36 -3.47
CA ALA A 160 3.98 -9.46 -2.90
C ALA A 160 3.26 -8.66 -3.99
N LEU A 161 4.00 -8.02 -4.90
CA LEU A 161 3.40 -7.27 -6.02
C LEU A 161 2.60 -8.17 -6.97
N LYS A 162 3.11 -9.37 -7.28
CA LYS A 162 2.36 -10.38 -8.09
C LYS A 162 1.05 -10.79 -7.44
N ARG A 163 1.02 -10.96 -6.12
CA ARG A 163 -0.20 -11.30 -5.36
C ARG A 163 -1.19 -10.15 -5.38
N LEU A 164 -0.73 -8.91 -5.15
CA LEU A 164 -1.58 -7.73 -5.18
C LEU A 164 -2.14 -7.43 -6.57
N ALA A 165 -1.35 -7.62 -7.62
CA ALA A 165 -1.82 -7.52 -9.01
C ALA A 165 -2.94 -8.53 -9.30
N ARG A 166 -2.74 -9.80 -8.94
CA ARG A 166 -3.78 -10.84 -9.08
C ARG A 166 -5.02 -10.53 -8.24
N LEU A 167 -4.84 -9.99 -7.04
CA LEU A 167 -5.95 -9.62 -6.16
C LEU A 167 -6.78 -8.48 -6.77
N ALA A 168 -6.15 -7.40 -7.24
CA ALA A 168 -6.86 -6.28 -7.87
C ALA A 168 -7.65 -6.72 -9.11
N LEU A 169 -7.03 -7.51 -9.99
CA LEU A 169 -7.71 -8.09 -11.16
C LEU A 169 -8.88 -9.00 -10.77
N PHE A 170 -8.71 -9.82 -9.73
CA PHE A 170 -9.79 -10.68 -9.23
C PHE A 170 -10.96 -9.88 -8.65
N LEU A 171 -10.67 -8.78 -7.93
CA LEU A 171 -11.70 -7.96 -7.28
C LEU A 171 -12.43 -7.02 -8.25
N HIS A 172 -11.79 -6.62 -9.35
CA HIS A 172 -12.35 -5.72 -10.37
C HIS A 172 -13.79 -6.08 -10.80
N PRO A 173 -14.10 -7.32 -11.24
CA PRO A 173 -15.46 -7.70 -11.64
C PRO A 173 -16.46 -7.81 -10.47
N HIS A 174 -16.00 -7.71 -9.22
CA HIS A 174 -16.84 -7.71 -8.01
C HIS A 174 -17.12 -6.29 -7.50
N THR A 175 -16.70 -5.26 -8.23
CA THR A 175 -17.02 -3.88 -7.91
C THR A 175 -18.42 -3.52 -8.38
N GLN A 176 -19.01 -2.55 -7.70
CA GLN A 176 -20.27 -1.94 -8.13
C GLN A 176 -19.96 -0.46 -8.43
N PRO A 177 -20.52 0.11 -9.50
CA PRO A 177 -20.47 1.56 -9.70
C PRO A 177 -20.99 2.27 -8.45
N ASP A 178 -20.49 3.49 -8.19
CA ASP A 178 -21.05 4.34 -7.15
C ASP A 178 -22.57 4.44 -7.36
N THR A 179 -23.36 3.79 -6.49
CA THR A 179 -24.83 3.71 -6.61
C THR A 179 -25.50 4.68 -5.63
N ASP A 180 -24.77 5.71 -5.20
CA ASP A 180 -25.34 6.81 -4.42
C ASP A 180 -25.53 8.01 -5.36
N GLY A 181 -26.80 8.33 -5.62
CA GLY A 181 -27.25 9.48 -6.39
C GLY A 181 -27.10 10.84 -5.70
#